data_AF-A0AAV7EQZ8-F1
#
_entry.id   AF-A0AAV7EQZ8-F1
#
_cell.length_a   1.000
_cell.length_b   1.000
_cell.length_c   1.000
_cell.angle_alpha   90.00
_cell.angle_beta   90.00
_cell.angle_gamma   90.00
#
_symmetry.space_group_name_H-M   'P 1'
#
loop_
_entity.id
_entity.type
_entity.pdbx_description
1 polymer ?
#
loop_
_entity_poly.entity_id
_entity_poly.type
_entity_poly.pdbx_seq_one_letter_code
_entity_poly.pdbx_strand_id
1 'polypeptide(L)'
;MEAMLKKFQQKYRTAREEMNRWDELQTQFLKQFMNTLSVIERLPVLGDKNNYGGLAKVPGITNALLGKQMESLERLFYSMNETIKGFHRIVTSLEKIMRDGNQFLKGGSMQLSKQQMQLRVGIRPTLSQCVDGLRTLYEMHHSEYLVKSSAVSALSLKSSANDMRALHQLLADQPNIPKDEVQFIFNIIFPEDICC
;
A
#
# COMPACT_ATOMS: atom_id res chain seq x y z
N MET A 1 -0.90 -27.16 21.25
CA MET A 1 -0.92 -26.81 19.81
C MET A 1 -2.08 -25.91 19.45
N GLU A 2 -3.32 -26.30 19.75
CA GLU A 2 -4.53 -25.52 19.42
C GLU A 2 -4.56 -24.08 19.96
N ALA A 3 -4.16 -23.87 21.23
CA ALA A 3 -4.09 -22.51 21.79
C ALA A 3 -3.09 -21.60 21.05
N MET A 4 -2.02 -22.16 20.48
CA MET A 4 -1.06 -21.39 19.66
C MET A 4 -1.67 -21.02 18.32
N LEU A 5 -2.36 -21.97 17.66
CA LEU A 5 -3.06 -21.72 16.40
C LEU A 5 -4.13 -20.64 16.55
N LYS A 6 -4.92 -20.66 17.62
CA LYS A 6 -5.91 -19.61 17.92
C LYS A 6 -5.27 -18.22 18.06
N LYS A 7 -4.08 -18.14 18.70
CA LYS A 7 -3.32 -16.88 18.79
C LYS A 7 -2.83 -16.39 17.43
N PHE A 8 -2.37 -17.28 16.56
CA PHE A 8 -2.01 -16.91 15.19
C PHE A 8 -3.22 -16.46 14.40
N GLN A 9 -4.34 -17.19 14.46
CA GLN A 9 -5.59 -16.77 13.81
C GLN A 9 -6.02 -15.37 14.25
N GLN A 10 -5.90 -15.02 15.54
CA GLN A 10 -6.18 -13.66 16.00
C GLN A 10 -5.25 -12.62 15.35
N LYS A 11 -3.95 -12.93 15.22
CA LYS A 11 -2.99 -12.07 14.53
C LYS A 11 -3.34 -11.87 13.06
N TYR A 12 -3.79 -12.93 12.38
CA TYR A 12 -4.24 -12.83 10.99
C TYR A 12 -5.54 -12.03 10.83
N ARG A 13 -6.45 -12.06 11.82
CA ARG A 13 -7.63 -11.17 11.82
C ARG A 13 -7.20 -9.70 11.87
N THR A 14 -6.27 -9.35 12.75
CA THR A 14 -5.70 -8.00 12.80
C THR A 14 -4.95 -7.65 11.52
N ALA A 15 -4.18 -8.57 10.93
CA ALA A 15 -3.52 -8.34 9.65
C ALA A 15 -4.54 -8.04 8.54
N ARG A 16 -5.66 -8.77 8.48
CA ARG A 16 -6.75 -8.53 7.52
C ARG A 16 -7.37 -7.13 7.70
N GLU A 17 -7.54 -6.67 8.94
CA GLU A 17 -8.04 -5.30 9.20
C GLU A 17 -7.07 -4.24 8.66
N GLU A 18 -5.77 -4.42 8.85
CA GLU A 18 -4.76 -3.50 8.29
C GLU A 18 -4.74 -3.55 6.75
N MET A 19 -4.98 -4.71 6.15
CA MET A 19 -5.10 -4.84 4.69
C MET A 19 -6.37 -4.18 4.14
N ASN A 20 -7.48 -4.23 4.86
CA ASN A 20 -8.68 -3.48 4.46
C ASN A 20 -8.40 -1.97 4.45
N ARG A 21 -7.69 -1.46 5.47
CA ARG A 21 -7.24 -0.06 5.49
C ARG A 21 -6.26 0.26 4.35
N TRP A 22 -5.44 -0.72 3.96
CA TRP A 22 -4.54 -0.57 2.81
C TRP A 22 -5.34 -0.31 1.54
N ASP A 23 -6.42 -1.06 1.30
CA ASP A 23 -7.28 -0.89 0.11
C ASP A 23 -7.99 0.49 0.08
N GLU A 24 -8.40 0.99 1.25
CA GLU A 24 -8.94 2.35 1.38
C GLU A 24 -7.90 3.41 1.01
N LEU A 25 -6.68 3.29 1.56
CA LEU A 25 -5.58 4.19 1.24
C LEU A 25 -5.16 4.08 -0.22
N GLN A 26 -5.19 2.89 -0.82
CA GLN A 26 -4.89 2.65 -2.23
C GLN A 26 -5.85 3.40 -3.14
N THR A 27 -7.15 3.32 -2.86
CA THR A 27 -8.16 4.06 -3.61
C THR A 27 -7.93 5.57 -3.53
N GLN A 28 -7.65 6.09 -2.33
CA GLN A 28 -7.34 7.50 -2.13
C GLN A 28 -6.05 7.92 -2.85
N PHE A 29 -5.01 7.11 -2.76
CA PHE A 29 -3.70 7.36 -3.34
C PHE A 29 -3.76 7.49 -4.86
N LEU A 30 -4.41 6.55 -5.54
CA LEU A 30 -4.58 6.60 -7.00
C LEU A 30 -5.33 7.86 -7.45
N LYS A 31 -6.38 8.24 -6.71
CA LYS A 31 -7.12 9.49 -6.97
C LYS A 31 -6.22 10.73 -6.81
N GLN A 32 -5.44 10.80 -5.74
CA GLN A 32 -4.49 11.90 -5.53
C GLN A 32 -3.46 11.96 -6.66
N PHE A 33 -2.89 10.80 -7.04
CA PHE A 33 -1.90 10.69 -8.10
C PHE A 33 -2.45 11.18 -9.45
N MET A 34 -3.66 10.73 -9.83
CA MET A 34 -4.31 11.17 -11.07
C MET A 34 -4.66 12.65 -11.07
N ASN A 35 -5.10 13.19 -9.93
CA ASN A 35 -5.36 14.62 -9.80
C ASN A 35 -4.08 15.43 -9.97
N THR A 36 -2.96 14.98 -9.39
CA THR A 36 -1.65 15.61 -9.57
C THR A 36 -1.23 15.59 -11.03
N LEU A 37 -1.35 14.44 -11.70
CA LEU A 37 -1.10 14.32 -13.14
C LEU A 37 -1.94 15.32 -13.95
N SER A 38 -3.26 15.37 -13.72
CA SER A 38 -4.17 16.28 -14.43
C SER A 38 -3.83 17.76 -14.22
N VAL A 39 -3.31 18.15 -13.04
CA VAL A 39 -2.83 19.51 -12.83
C VAL A 39 -1.54 19.76 -13.62
N ILE A 40 -0.56 18.85 -13.53
CA ILE A 40 0.73 18.97 -14.25
C ILE A 40 0.50 19.10 -15.76
N GLU A 41 -0.36 18.28 -16.35
CA GLU A 41 -0.66 18.30 -17.79
C GLU A 41 -1.29 19.62 -18.27
N ARG A 42 -2.01 20.33 -17.39
CA ARG A 42 -2.63 21.62 -17.72
C ARG A 42 -1.65 22.79 -17.63
N LEU A 43 -0.53 22.64 -16.91
CA LEU A 43 0.43 23.74 -16.73
C LEU A 43 0.96 24.33 -18.04
N PRO A 44 1.38 23.53 -19.04
CA PRO A 44 1.88 24.09 -20.31
C PRO A 44 0.80 24.89 -21.04
N VAL A 45 -0.44 24.37 -21.07
CA VAL A 45 -1.58 25.01 -21.73
C VAL A 45 -1.92 26.34 -21.06
N LEU A 46 -1.95 26.36 -19.72
CA LEU A 46 -2.18 27.57 -18.94
C LEU A 46 -1.00 28.54 -19.00
N GLY A 47 0.23 28.07 -19.24
CA GLY A 47 1.40 28.93 -19.41
C GLY A 47 1.41 29.69 -20.74
N ASP A 48 0.77 29.15 -21.77
CA ASP A 48 0.76 29.75 -23.10
C ASP A 48 -0.31 30.85 -23.23
N LYS A 49 0.17 32.10 -23.36
CA LYS A 49 -0.67 33.31 -23.50
C LYS A 49 -1.56 33.28 -24.74
N ASN A 50 -1.22 32.48 -25.76
CA ASN A 50 -2.03 32.37 -26.97
C ASN A 50 -3.36 31.66 -26.73
N ASN A 51 -3.45 30.85 -25.67
CA ASN A 51 -4.67 30.10 -25.32
C ASN A 51 -5.76 30.97 -24.67
N TYR A 52 -5.51 32.26 -24.45
CA TYR A 52 -6.40 33.13 -23.66
C TYR A 52 -7.33 34.02 -24.50
N GLY A 53 -7.10 34.15 -25.81
CA GLY A 53 -7.91 35.00 -26.68
C GLY A 53 -8.12 36.41 -26.12
N GLY A 54 -9.37 36.84 -25.95
CA GLY A 54 -9.71 38.14 -25.38
C GLY A 54 -9.22 38.37 -23.94
N LEU A 55 -9.02 37.29 -23.16
CA LEU A 55 -8.52 37.35 -21.78
C LEU A 55 -7.02 37.70 -21.72
N ALA A 56 -6.27 37.58 -22.82
CA ALA A 56 -4.85 37.94 -22.87
C ALA A 56 -4.61 39.43 -22.55
N LYS A 57 -5.65 40.28 -22.67
CA LYS A 57 -5.61 41.70 -22.32
C LYS A 57 -5.70 41.96 -20.81
N VAL A 58 -6.10 40.96 -20.01
CA VAL A 58 -6.19 41.08 -18.55
C VAL A 58 -4.78 41.01 -17.96
N PRO A 59 -4.29 42.07 -17.30
CA PRO A 59 -2.93 42.06 -16.74
C PRO A 59 -2.76 40.94 -15.71
N GLY A 60 -1.69 40.15 -15.86
CA GLY A 60 -1.30 39.12 -14.89
C GLY A 60 -2.15 37.84 -14.87
N ILE A 61 -3.13 37.67 -15.78
CA ILE A 61 -4.04 36.50 -15.79
C ILE A 61 -3.30 35.15 -15.80
N THR A 62 -2.25 35.03 -16.62
CA THR A 62 -1.42 33.81 -16.70
C THR A 62 -0.75 33.50 -15.36
N ASN A 63 -0.13 34.50 -14.74
CA ASN A 63 0.56 34.33 -13.46
C ASN A 63 -0.43 33.96 -12.34
N ALA A 64 -1.61 34.59 -12.32
CA ALA A 64 -2.65 34.28 -11.35
C ALA A 64 -3.13 32.83 -11.48
N LEU A 65 -3.38 32.35 -12.70
CA LEU A 65 -3.83 30.98 -12.94
C LEU A 65 -2.76 29.95 -12.63
N LEU A 66 -1.52 30.17 -13.07
CA LEU A 66 -0.39 29.31 -12.72
C LEU A 66 -0.19 29.26 -11.20
N GLY A 67 -0.29 30.41 -10.52
CA GLY A 67 -0.25 30.48 -9.05
C GLY A 67 -1.30 29.60 -8.40
N LYS A 68 -2.55 29.63 -8.88
CA LYS A 68 -3.61 28.74 -8.39
C LYS A 68 -3.36 27.26 -8.65
N GLN A 69 -2.75 26.91 -9.79
CA GLN A 69 -2.35 25.52 -10.03
C GLN A 69 -1.22 25.09 -9.09
N MET A 70 -0.25 25.96 -8.79
CA MET A 70 0.83 25.66 -7.84
C MET A 70 0.29 25.45 -6.42
N GLU A 71 -0.62 26.32 -5.95
CA GLU A 71 -1.32 26.13 -4.66
C GLU A 71 -2.12 24.81 -4.60
N SER A 72 -2.68 24.38 -5.74
CA SER A 72 -3.38 23.10 -5.83
C SER A 72 -2.40 21.92 -5.78
N LEU A 73 -1.27 22.01 -6.48
CA LEU A 73 -0.24 20.97 -6.48
C LEU A 73 0.37 20.80 -5.10
N GLU A 74 0.70 21.88 -4.40
CA GLU A 74 1.24 21.82 -3.05
C GLU A 74 0.32 21.04 -2.10
N ARG A 75 -0.99 21.34 -2.16
CA ARG A 75 -2.00 20.61 -1.37
C ARG A 75 -2.11 19.14 -1.76
N LEU A 76 -2.03 18.83 -3.06
CA LEU A 76 -2.07 17.45 -3.55
C LEU A 76 -0.84 16.66 -3.12
N PHE A 77 0.37 17.22 -3.24
CA PHE A 77 1.60 16.60 -2.79
C PHE A 77 1.61 16.39 -1.29
N TYR A 78 1.18 17.39 -0.51
CA TYR A 78 1.03 17.25 0.94
C TYR A 78 0.08 16.10 1.29
N SER A 79 -1.10 16.06 0.66
CA SER A 79 -2.11 15.03 0.89
C SER A 79 -1.60 13.63 0.52
N MET A 80 -0.88 13.51 -0.60
CA MET A 80 -0.28 12.27 -1.06
C MET A 80 0.81 11.77 -0.10
N ASN A 81 1.63 12.68 0.43
CA ASN A 81 2.64 12.35 1.44
C ASN A 81 2.01 11.84 2.75
N GLU A 82 0.88 12.41 3.18
CA GLU A 82 0.13 11.88 4.32
C GLU A 82 -0.42 10.48 4.05
N THR A 83 -0.88 10.19 2.83
CA THR A 83 -1.30 8.85 2.42
C THR A 83 -0.14 7.86 2.42
N ILE A 84 1.06 8.25 1.95
CA ILE A 84 2.29 7.44 2.05
C ILE A 84 2.64 7.12 3.51
N LYS A 85 2.52 8.10 4.43
CA LYS A 85 2.68 7.84 5.87
C LYS A 85 1.64 6.84 6.39
N GLY A 86 0.42 6.88 5.86
CA GLY A 86 -0.62 5.88 6.12
C GLY A 86 -0.17 4.46 5.76
N PHE A 87 0.34 4.26 4.53
CA PHE A 87 0.88 2.96 4.12
C PHE A 87 2.04 2.51 5.01
N HIS A 88 2.96 3.42 5.36
CA HIS A 88 4.06 3.11 6.25
C HIS A 88 3.59 2.59 7.63
N ARG A 89 2.53 3.19 8.18
CA ARG A 89 1.92 2.73 9.45
C ARG A 89 1.39 1.31 9.33
N ILE A 90 0.73 0.97 8.22
CA ILE A 90 0.24 -0.40 7.96
C ILE A 90 1.42 -1.38 7.88
N VAL A 91 2.45 -1.07 7.09
CA VAL A 91 3.65 -1.93 6.98
C VAL A 91 4.30 -2.14 8.34
N THR A 92 4.41 -1.09 9.16
CA THR A 92 4.96 -1.18 10.52
C THR A 92 4.08 -2.05 11.43
N SER A 93 2.76 -1.95 11.29
CA SER A 93 1.80 -2.79 12.02
C SER A 93 1.97 -4.27 11.64
N LEU A 94 2.03 -4.58 10.34
CA LEU A 94 2.27 -5.94 9.83
C LEU A 94 3.62 -6.49 10.30
N GLU A 95 4.67 -5.67 10.27
CA GLU A 95 5.99 -6.04 10.77
C GLU A 95 5.92 -6.41 12.26
N LYS A 96 5.22 -5.60 13.06
CA LYS A 96 5.02 -5.87 14.49
C LYS A 96 4.25 -7.17 14.70
N ILE A 97 3.17 -7.40 13.96
CA ILE A 97 2.38 -8.65 14.03
C ILE A 97 3.27 -9.87 13.76
N MET A 98 4.11 -9.80 12.71
CA MET A 98 5.08 -10.83 12.36
C MET A 98 6.13 -11.03 13.46
N ARG A 99 6.75 -9.95 13.96
CA ARG A 99 7.78 -10.01 15.02
C ARG A 99 7.21 -10.60 16.32
N ASP A 100 6.02 -10.17 16.73
CA ASP A 100 5.33 -10.71 17.91
C ASP A 100 4.99 -12.20 17.73
N GLY A 101 4.59 -12.62 16.52
CA GLY A 101 4.37 -14.02 16.18
C GLY A 101 5.63 -14.87 16.30
N ASN A 102 6.77 -14.36 15.82
CA ASN A 102 8.08 -15.00 15.96
C ASN A 102 8.55 -15.08 17.41
N GLN A 103 8.39 -14.00 18.18
CA GLN A 103 8.77 -13.95 19.59
C GLN A 103 7.91 -14.90 20.42
N PHE A 104 6.62 -15.03 20.11
CA PHE A 104 5.74 -15.97 20.79
C PHE A 104 6.25 -17.43 20.73
N LEU A 105 6.91 -17.81 19.63
CA LEU A 105 7.49 -19.15 19.47
C LEU A 105 8.89 -19.30 20.10
N LYS A 106 9.58 -18.19 20.35
CA LYS A 106 10.94 -18.16 20.94
C LYS A 106 10.93 -17.88 22.45
N GLY A 107 9.89 -17.24 22.97
CA GLY A 107 9.85 -16.61 24.29
C GLY A 107 9.31 -17.46 25.44
N GLY A 108 9.34 -18.79 25.34
CA GLY A 108 8.99 -19.70 26.44
C GLY A 108 10.15 -20.60 26.83
N SER A 109 10.07 -21.24 28.01
CA SER A 109 11.03 -22.27 28.46
C SER A 109 11.12 -23.52 27.55
N MET A 110 10.28 -23.59 26.50
CA MET A 110 10.33 -24.59 25.44
C MET A 110 10.62 -23.90 24.10
N GLN A 111 11.85 -23.99 23.63
CA GLN A 111 12.11 -23.88 22.19
C GLN A 111 11.37 -25.03 21.50
N LEU A 112 10.43 -24.71 20.63
CA LEU A 112 9.72 -25.73 19.86
C LEU A 112 10.69 -26.43 18.92
N SER A 113 10.66 -27.76 18.90
CA SER A 113 11.48 -28.54 17.96
C SER A 113 10.96 -28.36 16.52
N LYS A 114 11.81 -28.62 15.52
CA LYS A 114 11.41 -28.61 14.10
C LYS A 114 10.20 -29.53 13.84
N GLN A 115 10.12 -30.66 14.55
CA GLN A 115 8.98 -31.59 14.45
C GLN A 115 7.69 -30.98 14.98
N GLN A 116 7.74 -30.23 16.09
CA GLN A 116 6.56 -29.57 16.66
C GLN A 116 6.08 -28.40 15.78
N MET A 117 6.99 -27.70 15.10
CA MET A 117 6.67 -26.63 14.15
C MET A 117 5.96 -27.14 12.90
N GLN A 118 6.29 -28.37 12.47
CA GLN A 118 5.74 -29.02 11.28
C GLN A 118 4.56 -29.95 11.55
N LEU A 119 4.21 -30.20 12.82
CA LEU A 119 3.10 -31.09 13.16
C LEU A 119 1.80 -30.52 12.60
N ARG A 120 1.13 -31.30 11.74
CA ARG A 120 -0.19 -31.02 11.19
C ARG A 120 -1.22 -31.90 11.87
N VAL A 121 -2.35 -31.31 12.25
CA VAL A 121 -3.49 -32.03 12.83
C VAL A 121 -4.73 -31.76 11.98
N GLY A 122 -5.15 -32.76 11.19
CA GLY A 122 -6.26 -32.62 10.25
C GLY A 122 -5.99 -31.56 9.17
N ILE A 123 -6.99 -30.73 8.90
CA ILE A 123 -6.92 -29.63 7.92
C ILE A 123 -6.23 -28.36 8.46
N ARG A 124 -5.84 -28.34 9.75
CA ARG A 124 -5.30 -27.13 10.38
C ARG A 124 -3.90 -26.79 9.87
N PRO A 125 -3.55 -25.49 9.79
CA PRO A 125 -2.21 -25.07 9.40
C PRO A 125 -1.15 -25.53 10.39
N THR A 126 0.08 -25.73 9.92
CA THR A 126 1.23 -25.88 10.80
C THR A 126 1.68 -24.53 11.35
N LEU A 127 2.43 -24.53 12.46
CA LEU A 127 2.96 -23.29 13.02
C LEU A 127 3.97 -22.61 12.07
N SER A 128 4.73 -23.39 11.29
CA SER A 128 5.59 -22.85 10.24
C SER A 128 4.77 -22.09 9.21
N GLN A 129 3.69 -22.69 8.69
CA GLN A 129 2.81 -22.04 7.72
C GLN A 129 2.22 -20.73 8.28
N CYS A 130 1.87 -20.69 9.58
CA CYS A 130 1.40 -19.45 10.21
C CYS A 130 2.47 -18.36 10.26
N VAL A 131 3.72 -18.70 10.60
CA VAL A 131 4.83 -17.74 10.66
C VAL A 131 5.22 -17.26 9.27
N ASP A 132 5.38 -18.20 8.34
CA ASP A 132 5.81 -17.93 6.98
C ASP A 132 4.78 -17.07 6.24
N GLY A 133 3.48 -17.32 6.44
CA GLY A 133 2.43 -16.48 5.88
C GLY A 133 2.44 -15.04 6.42
N LEU A 134 2.69 -14.82 7.74
CA LEU A 134 2.80 -13.46 8.29
C LEU A 134 4.02 -12.72 7.74
N ARG A 135 5.13 -13.43 7.55
CA ARG A 135 6.33 -12.88 6.91
C ARG A 135 6.04 -12.48 5.47
N THR A 136 5.43 -13.38 4.70
CA THR A 136 5.09 -13.14 3.29
C THR A 136 4.15 -11.94 3.16
N LEU A 137 3.11 -11.84 3.99
CA LEU A 137 2.22 -10.68 4.03
C LEU A 137 2.98 -9.38 4.30
N TYR A 138 3.88 -9.37 5.29
CA TYR A 138 4.72 -8.20 5.56
C TYR A 138 5.62 -7.84 4.37
N GLU A 139 6.34 -8.81 3.80
CA GLU A 139 7.30 -8.58 2.71
C GLU A 139 6.62 -8.04 1.44
N MET A 140 5.46 -8.59 1.09
CA MET A 140 4.62 -8.11 -0.03
C MET A 140 4.23 -6.63 0.16
N HIS A 141 3.65 -6.29 1.31
CA HIS A 141 3.19 -4.92 1.59
C HIS A 141 4.35 -3.94 1.77
N HIS A 142 5.47 -4.39 2.35
CA HIS A 142 6.67 -3.57 2.49
C HIS A 142 7.25 -3.22 1.11
N SER A 143 7.42 -4.22 0.24
CA SER A 143 7.94 -4.03 -1.12
C SER A 143 7.04 -3.10 -1.92
N GLU A 144 5.72 -3.28 -1.83
CA GLU A 144 4.76 -2.43 -2.49
C GLU A 144 4.79 -0.98 -1.96
N TYR A 145 4.91 -0.81 -0.65
CA TYR A 145 5.08 0.51 -0.04
C TYR A 145 6.34 1.22 -0.55
N LEU A 146 7.46 0.51 -0.72
CA LEU A 146 8.68 1.09 -1.27
C LEU A 146 8.47 1.59 -2.69
N VAL A 147 7.82 0.81 -3.56
CA VAL A 147 7.47 1.24 -4.92
C VAL A 147 6.61 2.51 -4.89
N LYS A 148 5.55 2.54 -4.07
CA LYS A 148 4.68 3.70 -3.91
C LYS A 148 5.44 4.94 -3.42
N SER A 149 6.30 4.77 -2.40
CA SER A 149 7.11 5.85 -1.84
C SER A 149 8.11 6.41 -2.86
N SER A 150 8.79 5.53 -3.61
CA SER A 150 9.70 5.91 -4.68
C SER A 150 8.96 6.63 -5.82
N ALA A 151 7.77 6.17 -6.19
CA ALA A 151 6.94 6.81 -7.21
C ALA A 151 6.59 8.25 -6.84
N VAL A 152 6.14 8.48 -5.59
CA VAL A 152 5.85 9.84 -5.09
C VAL A 152 7.10 10.70 -5.07
N SER A 153 8.23 10.15 -4.63
CA SER A 153 9.51 10.87 -4.57
C SER A 153 10.04 11.26 -5.96
N ALA A 154 9.72 10.48 -6.99
CA ALA A 154 10.12 10.73 -8.37
C ALA A 154 9.18 11.70 -9.12
N LEU A 155 8.01 12.05 -8.56
CA LEU A 155 7.11 13.01 -9.18
C LEU A 155 7.75 14.39 -9.26
N SER A 156 7.73 14.97 -10.45
CA SER A 156 8.25 16.32 -10.70
C SER A 156 7.34 17.07 -11.68
N LEU A 157 7.46 18.40 -11.71
CA LEU A 157 6.77 19.24 -12.69
C LEU A 157 7.20 18.97 -14.14
N LYS A 158 8.34 18.29 -14.33
CA LYS A 158 8.89 17.95 -15.65
C LYS A 158 8.55 16.52 -16.08
N SER A 159 7.82 15.78 -15.27
CA SER A 159 7.48 14.40 -15.56
C SER A 159 6.65 14.31 -16.84
N SER A 160 6.98 13.35 -17.69
CA SER A 160 6.22 13.05 -18.90
C SER A 160 4.82 12.56 -18.52
N ALA A 161 3.82 13.08 -19.21
CA ALA A 161 2.43 12.65 -19.10
C ALA A 161 2.27 11.13 -19.30
N ASN A 162 3.00 10.56 -20.29
CA ASN A 162 2.95 9.14 -20.59
C ASN A 162 3.59 8.30 -19.48
N ASP A 163 4.74 8.75 -18.97
CA ASP A 163 5.45 8.04 -17.90
C ASP A 163 4.64 8.07 -16.60
N MET A 164 3.99 9.19 -16.29
CA MET A 164 3.11 9.29 -15.14
C MET A 164 1.86 8.41 -15.27
N ARG A 165 1.28 8.27 -16.47
CA ARG A 165 0.17 7.32 -16.69
C ARG A 165 0.63 5.87 -16.53
N ALA A 166 1.79 5.52 -17.07
CA ALA A 166 2.36 4.19 -16.90
C ALA A 166 2.65 3.89 -15.43
N LEU A 167 3.20 4.87 -14.69
CA LEU A 167 3.43 4.77 -13.26
C LEU A 167 2.12 4.63 -12.48
N HIS A 168 1.09 5.39 -12.83
CA HIS A 168 -0.24 5.23 -12.23
C HIS A 168 -0.79 3.81 -12.43
N GLN A 169 -0.66 3.25 -13.63
CA GLN A 169 -1.10 1.87 -13.91
C GLN A 169 -0.32 0.86 -13.07
N LEU A 170 1.02 0.99 -13.02
CA LEU A 170 1.87 0.14 -12.18
C LEU A 170 1.43 0.18 -10.70
N LEU A 171 1.15 1.37 -10.18
CA LEU A 171 0.69 1.57 -8.81
C LEU A 171 -0.70 0.98 -8.58
N ALA A 172 -1.58 0.99 -9.59
CA ALA A 172 -2.92 0.42 -9.53
C ALA A 172 -2.88 -1.12 -9.53
N ASP A 173 -1.97 -1.71 -10.30
CA ASP A 173 -1.82 -3.16 -10.43
C ASP A 173 -1.27 -3.83 -9.16
N GLN A 174 -0.55 -3.07 -8.31
CA GLN A 174 0.07 -3.54 -7.07
C GLN A 174 0.85 -4.85 -7.25
N PRO A 175 1.89 -4.87 -8.10
CA PRO A 175 2.54 -6.09 -8.56
C PRO A 175 3.14 -6.94 -7.42
N ASN A 176 3.43 -6.33 -6.26
CA ASN A 176 3.98 -7.05 -5.12
C ASN A 176 2.90 -7.61 -4.16
N ILE A 177 1.61 -7.36 -4.43
CA ILE A 177 0.49 -7.87 -3.63
C ILE A 177 -0.49 -8.66 -4.53
N PRO A 178 -0.08 -9.84 -5.03
CA PRO A 178 -0.97 -10.70 -5.80
C PRO A 178 -2.15 -11.19 -4.94
N LYS A 179 -3.37 -10.87 -5.37
CA LYS A 179 -4.62 -11.19 -4.64
C LYS A 179 -4.78 -12.69 -4.38
N ASP A 180 -4.41 -13.52 -5.34
CA ASP A 180 -4.53 -14.97 -5.23
C ASP A 180 -3.59 -15.54 -4.16
N GLU A 181 -2.37 -15.01 -4.04
CA GLU A 181 -1.40 -15.44 -3.03
C GLU A 181 -1.84 -15.01 -1.63
N VAL A 182 -2.32 -13.77 -1.49
CA VAL A 182 -2.93 -13.28 -0.25
C VAL A 182 -4.09 -14.19 0.16
N GLN A 183 -5.01 -14.47 -0.76
CA GLN A 183 -6.16 -15.31 -0.48
C GLN A 183 -5.72 -16.73 -0.10
N PHE A 184 -4.73 -17.29 -0.79
CA PHE A 184 -4.16 -18.60 -0.48
C PHE A 184 -3.58 -18.66 0.93
N ILE A 185 -2.84 -17.63 1.36
CA ILE A 185 -2.34 -17.52 2.74
C ILE A 185 -3.52 -17.57 3.72
N PHE A 186 -4.57 -16.76 3.52
CA PHE A 186 -5.72 -16.76 4.42
C PHE A 186 -6.49 -18.09 4.43
N ASN A 187 -6.62 -18.75 3.27
CA ASN A 187 -7.25 -20.06 3.13
C ASN A 187 -6.51 -21.14 3.93
N ILE A 188 -5.16 -21.09 3.98
CA ILE A 188 -4.37 -22.00 4.82
C ILE A 188 -4.67 -21.77 6.31
N ILE A 189 -4.83 -20.51 6.72
CA ILE A 189 -4.98 -20.14 8.14
C ILE A 189 -6.41 -20.39 8.66
N PHE A 190 -7.39 -20.18 7.78
CA PHE A 190 -8.82 -20.35 8.04
C PHE A 190 -9.42 -21.38 7.07
N PRO A 191 -9.02 -22.66 7.16
CA PRO A 191 -9.53 -23.68 6.25
C PRO A 191 -11.03 -23.96 6.45
N GLU A 192 -11.57 -23.61 7.62
CA GLU A 192 -12.99 -23.72 7.95
C GLU A 192 -13.85 -22.72 7.14
N ASP A 193 -13.27 -21.60 6.68
CA ASP A 193 -13.96 -20.59 5.87
C ASP A 193 -14.17 -21.04 4.41
N ILE A 194 -13.53 -22.14 3.98
CA ILE A 194 -13.59 -22.69 2.61
C ILE A 194 -14.72 -23.73 2.48
N CYS A 195 -15.09 -24.38 3.58
CA CYS A 195 -16.00 -25.53 3.59
C CYS A 195 -17.48 -25.16 3.84
N CYS A 196 -17.87 -23.89 3.69
CA CYS A 196 -19.25 -23.42 3.79
C CYS A 196 -19.76 -22.92 2.43
#